data_AF-A0A8J6ZIV3-F1
#
_entry.id   AF-A0A8J6ZIV3-F1
#
_cell.length_a   1.000
_cell.length_b   1.000
_cell.length_c   1.000
_cell.angle_alpha   90.00
_cell.angle_beta   90.00
_cell.angle_gamma   90.00
#
_symmetry.space_group_name_H-M   'P 1'
#
loop_
_entity.id
_entity.type
_entity.pdbx_description
1 polymer ?
#
loop_
_entity_poly.entity_id
_entity_poly.type
_entity_poly.pdbx_seq_one_letter_code
_entity_poly.pdbx_strand_id
1 'polypeptide(L)' 'MPPKNNCAKLKLGGTAEIEILNVRVEPEELDGIFDGEKYFRGWHMNKKSWLTVLLDDTLTDEEIFSRVEKSYRLAAKK' A
#
# COMPACT_ATOMS: atom_id res chain seq x y z
N MET A 1 24.84 -18.70 -4.96
CA MET A 1 24.49 -17.68 -3.94
C MET A 1 23.19 -17.04 -4.39
N PRO A 2 22.07 -17.17 -3.67
CA PRO A 2 20.85 -16.46 -4.03
C PRO A 2 20.95 -14.98 -3.60
N PRO A 3 20.26 -14.07 -4.31
CA PRO A 3 20.34 -12.62 -4.08
C PRO A 3 19.73 -12.26 -2.72
N LYS A 4 20.44 -11.41 -1.98
CA LYS A 4 19.99 -10.86 -0.70
C LYS A 4 18.91 -9.80 -0.94
N ASN A 5 17.65 -10.21 -0.91
CA ASN A 5 16.54 -9.25 -0.89
C ASN A 5 16.35 -8.71 0.55
N ASN A 6 16.52 -7.39 0.69
CA ASN A 6 16.49 -6.65 1.94
C ASN A 6 15.09 -6.65 2.59
N CYS A 7 14.85 -7.57 3.53
CA CYS A 7 13.65 -7.65 4.40
C CYS A 7 13.57 -6.56 5.49
N ALA A 8 14.30 -5.43 5.38
CA ALA A 8 14.58 -4.56 6.54
C ALA A 8 13.77 -3.25 6.63
N LYS A 9 12.79 -3.00 5.76
CA LYS A 9 12.10 -1.68 5.70
C LYS A 9 10.63 -1.66 6.10
N LEU A 10 10.04 -2.81 6.36
CA LEU A 10 8.74 -2.91 7.03
C LEU A 10 9.05 -3.65 8.32
N LYS A 11 8.73 -3.08 9.48
CA LYS A 11 8.99 -3.67 10.80
C LYS A 11 8.10 -4.89 11.07
N LEU A 12 8.00 -5.80 10.12
CA LEU A 12 7.31 -7.06 10.23
C LEU A 12 8.40 -8.08 10.56
N GLY A 13 8.41 -8.57 11.80
CA GLY A 13 9.42 -9.49 12.30
C GLY A 13 9.30 -10.85 11.59
N GLY A 14 9.93 -11.00 10.44
CA GLY A 14 9.98 -12.25 9.71
C GLY A 14 10.79 -12.11 8.43
N THR A 15 11.51 -13.17 8.04
CA THR A 15 12.14 -13.31 6.72
C THR A 15 11.13 -13.63 5.62
N ALA A 16 9.87 -13.22 5.80
CA ALA A 16 8.78 -13.49 4.88
C ALA A 16 8.73 -12.39 3.83
N GLU A 17 8.55 -12.80 2.57
CA GLU A 17 8.25 -11.89 1.48
C GLU A 17 6.87 -11.29 1.73
N ILE A 18 6.81 -9.97 1.91
CA ILE A 18 5.57 -9.26 2.20
C ILE A 18 5.06 -8.67 0.90
N GLU A 19 3.83 -9.02 0.55
CA GLU A 19 3.17 -8.47 -0.63
C GLU A 19 2.57 -7.10 -0.30
N ILE A 20 2.87 -6.13 -1.16
CA ILE A 20 2.36 -4.77 -1.03
C ILE A 20 1.72 -4.30 -2.32
N LEU A 21 0.64 -3.54 -2.20
CA LEU A 21 -0.06 -2.93 -3.32
C LEU A 21 0.00 -1.41 -3.22
N ASN A 22 0.48 -0.75 -4.26
CA ASN A 22 0.46 0.71 -4.35
C ASN A 22 -0.77 1.17 -5.13
N VAL A 23 -1.63 1.95 -4.47
CA VAL A 23 -2.83 2.54 -5.06
C VAL A 23 -2.77 4.06 -4.97
N ARG A 24 -3.35 4.75 -5.96
CA ARG A 24 -3.54 6.19 -5.89
C ARG A 24 -4.72 6.53 -5.01
N VAL A 25 -4.56 7.58 -4.23
CA VAL A 25 -5.60 8.12 -3.35
C VAL A 25 -5.52 9.64 -3.38
N GLU A 26 -6.65 10.30 -3.15
CA GLU A 26 -6.65 11.75 -2.99
C GLU A 26 -5.90 12.13 -1.70
N PRO A 27 -5.10 13.21 -1.71
CA PRO A 27 -4.34 13.63 -0.54
C PRO A 27 -5.20 13.88 0.70
N GLU A 28 -6.46 14.29 0.50
CA GLU A 28 -7.43 14.52 1.57
C GLU A 28 -7.95 13.22 2.20
N GLU A 29 -8.13 12.16 1.40
CA GLU A 29 -8.51 10.84 1.91
C GLU A 29 -7.31 10.10 2.56
N LEU A 30 -6.08 10.39 2.12
CA LEU A 30 -4.87 9.69 2.57
C LEU A 30 -4.67 9.77 4.09
N ASP A 31 -4.88 10.93 4.70
CA ASP A 31 -4.74 11.08 6.16
C ASP A 31 -5.86 10.37 6.93
N GLY A 32 -7.04 10.16 6.33
CA GLY A 32 -8.14 9.42 6.94
C GLY A 32 -8.03 7.90 6.83
N ILE A 33 -7.29 7.39 5.85
CA ILE A 33 -7.09 5.94 5.62
C ILE A 33 -5.75 5.46 6.19
N PHE A 34 -4.79 6.37 6.35
CA PHE A 34 -3.49 6.04 6.92
C PHE A 34 -3.64 5.58 8.37
N ASP A 35 -3.31 4.31 8.59
CA ASP A 35 -3.46 3.64 9.89
C ASP A 35 -2.10 3.23 10.47
N GLY A 36 -1.04 3.19 9.64
CA GLY A 36 0.31 2.84 10.08
C GLY A 36 0.52 1.36 10.42
N GLU A 37 -0.54 0.56 10.44
CA GLU A 37 -0.50 -0.89 10.60
C GLU A 37 -0.73 -1.62 9.28
N LYS A 38 -1.83 -1.32 8.57
CA LYS A 38 -2.18 -1.94 7.27
C LYS A 38 -1.96 -1.02 6.06
N TYR A 39 -2.05 0.28 6.32
CA TYR A 39 -1.98 1.34 5.32
C TYR A 39 -0.80 2.26 5.60
N PHE A 40 0.13 2.32 4.65
CA PHE A 40 1.34 3.12 4.72
C PHE A 40 1.33 4.22 3.68
N ARG A 41 1.96 5.36 4.00
CA ARG A 41 2.18 6.42 3.02
C ARG A 41 3.20 5.95 1.99
N GLY A 42 2.91 6.19 0.71
CA GLY A 42 3.64 5.70 -0.48
C GLY A 42 5.10 5.34 -0.22
N TRP A 43 5.35 4.05 -0.04
CA TRP A 43 6.70 3.49 0.09
C TRP A 43 7.36 3.58 -1.29
N HIS A 44 8.54 4.21 -1.37
CA HIS A 44 9.27 4.57 -2.60
C HIS A 44 8.63 5.59 -3.57
N MET A 45 7.33 5.93 -3.44
CA MET A 45 6.61 6.91 -4.30
C MET A 45 6.28 8.23 -3.59
N ASN A 46 5.61 9.16 -4.28
CA ASN A 46 5.20 10.45 -3.72
C ASN A 46 4.15 10.25 -2.62
N LYS A 47 4.56 10.48 -1.36
CA LYS A 47 3.80 10.21 -0.13
C LYS A 47 2.49 10.97 0.02
N LYS A 48 2.19 11.91 -0.90
CA LYS A 48 0.96 12.73 -0.88
C LYS A 48 -0.19 12.15 -1.70
N SER A 49 0.08 11.26 -2.65
CA SER A 49 -0.94 10.78 -3.60
C SER A 49 -0.96 9.26 -3.77
N TRP A 50 -0.09 8.57 -3.04
CA TRP A 50 0.08 7.13 -3.12
C TRP A 50 -0.05 6.52 -1.73
N LEU A 51 -0.84 5.46 -1.66
CA LEU A 51 -1.06 4.64 -0.48
C LEU A 51 -0.49 3.26 -0.76
N THR A 52 0.31 2.74 0.16
CA THR A 52 0.83 1.38 0.14
C THR A 52 -0.02 0.53 1.08
N VAL A 53 -0.69 -0.47 0.53
CA VAL A 53 -1.55 -1.41 1.24
C VAL A 53 -0.76 -2.70 1.47
N LEU A 54 -0.71 -3.20 2.71
CA LEU A 54 -0.16 -4.52 3.01
C LEU A 54 -1.17 -5.62 2.65
N LEU A 55 -0.74 -6.60 1.86
CA LEU A 55 -1.51 -7.80 1.53
C LEU A 55 -1.09 -8.95 2.48
N ASP A 56 -1.32 -8.74 3.78
CA ASP A 56 -0.96 -9.69 4.85
C ASP A 56 -2.17 -10.50 5.33
N ASP A 57 -3.18 -10.72 4.46
CA ASP A 57 -4.49 -11.31 4.81
C ASP A 57 -5.32 -10.50 5.84
N THR A 58 -4.80 -9.35 6.28
CA THR A 58 -5.45 -8.47 7.26
C THR A 58 -6.60 -7.62 6.69
N LEU A 59 -6.77 -7.62 5.36
CA LEU A 59 -7.79 -6.88 4.63
C LEU A 59 -8.63 -7.84 3.79
N THR A 60 -9.92 -7.57 3.70
CA THR A 60 -10.81 -8.33 2.82
C THR A 60 -10.58 -7.96 1.36
N ASP A 61 -10.81 -8.91 0.45
CA ASP A 61 -10.72 -8.68 -0.99
C ASP A 61 -11.60 -7.49 -1.43
N GLU A 62 -12.80 -7.36 -0.85
CA GLU A 62 -13.73 -6.27 -1.15
C GLU A 62 -13.13 -4.88 -0.87
N GLU A 63 -12.42 -4.73 0.24
CA GLU A 63 -11.73 -3.48 0.58
C GLU A 63 -10.61 -3.22 -0.43
N ILE A 64 -9.80 -4.24 -0.76
CA ILE A 64 -8.72 -4.12 -1.74
C ILE A 64 -9.27 -3.71 -3.11
N PHE A 65 -10.31 -4.37 -3.60
CA PHE A 65 -10.96 -4.05 -4.88
C PHE A 65 -11.53 -2.63 -4.89
N SER A 66 -12.19 -2.20 -3.81
CA SER A 66 -12.70 -0.84 -3.66
C SER A 66 -11.59 0.22 -3.78
N ARG A 67 -10.43 -0.03 -3.16
CA ARG A 67 -9.25 0.86 -3.25
C ARG A 67 -8.66 0.90 -4.65
N VAL A 68 -8.54 -0.26 -5.30
CA VAL A 68 -8.07 -0.34 -6.69
C VAL A 68 -9.02 0.40 -7.63
N GLU A 69 -10.33 0.23 -7.44
CA GLU A 69 -11.35 0.92 -8.25
C GLU A 69 -11.25 2.44 -8.09
N LYS A 70 -11.16 2.94 -6.85
CA LYS A 70 -10.96 4.37 -6.58
C LYS A 70 -9.68 4.88 -7.26
N SER A 71 -8.57 4.16 -7.10
CA SER A 71 -7.30 4.49 -7.76
C SER A 71 -7.42 4.52 -9.28
N TYR A 72 -8.15 3.57 -9.87
CA TYR A 72 -8.40 3.51 -11.31
C TYR A 72 -9.21 4.73 -11.78
N ARG A 73 -10.27 5.10 -11.06
CA ARG A 73 -11.07 6.30 -11.35
C ARG A 73 -10.23 7.57 -11.26
N LEU A 74 -9.31 7.66 -10.28
CA LEU A 74 -8.37 8.77 -10.16
C LEU A 74 -7.32 8.79 -11.29
N ALA A 75 -6.87 7.63 -11.77
CA ALA A 75 -5.99 7.55 -12.93
C ALA A 75 -6.71 7.90 -14.25
N ALA A 76 -8.02 7.68 -14.32
CA ALA A 76 -8.85 8.01 -15.47
C ALA A 76 -9.28 9.49 -15.51
N LYS A 77 -9.29 10.20 -14.37
CA LYS A 77 -9.45 11.67 -14.34
C LYS A 77 -8.20 12.30 -14.95
N LYS A 78 -8.40 12.97 -16.09
CA LYS A 78 -7.39 13.65 -16.90
C LYS A 78 -7.20 15.10 -16.45
#